data_AF-A0A9J6EBV2-F1
#
_entry.id   AF-A0A9J6EBV2-F1
#
_cell.length_a   1.000
_cell.length_b   1.000
_cell.length_c   1.000
_cell.angle_alpha   90.00
_cell.angle_beta   90.00
_cell.angle_gamma   90.00
#
_symmetry.space_group_name_H-M   'P 1'
#
loop_
_entity.id
_entity.type
_entity.pdbx_description
1 polymer ?
#
loop_
_entity_poly.entity_id
_entity_poly.type
_entity_poly.pdbx_seq_one_letter_code
_entity_poly.pdbx_strand_id
1 'polypeptide(L)'
;MEAQHGAAVRMFNVSALCLERLHALLGLEHEVGGSIEEQRRAMYVQAASLRLAYESLLASFGEVALDPDFRALWPEAQKTFFVRFCLLSCDADQKPKPLSPRADCLLPLHTAPEFAEVFECASRDDFVFNGCPL
;
A
#
# COMPACT_ATOMS: atom_id res chain seq x y z
N MET A 1 -5.70 24.49 -19.42
CA MET A 1 -6.26 23.93 -18.16
C MET A 1 -7.10 22.67 -18.40
N GLU A 2 -8.03 22.64 -19.36
CA GLU A 2 -8.88 21.45 -19.62
C GLU A 2 -8.08 20.16 -19.94
N ALA A 3 -7.01 20.28 -20.73
CA ALA A 3 -6.15 19.13 -21.08
C ALA A 3 -5.42 18.51 -19.87
N GLN A 4 -4.99 19.34 -18.90
CA GLN A 4 -4.33 18.88 -17.68
C GLN A 4 -5.31 18.21 -16.73
N HIS A 5 -6.50 18.78 -16.57
CA HIS A 5 -7.58 18.18 -15.78
C HIS A 5 -7.99 16.81 -16.36
N GLY A 6 -8.15 16.72 -17.68
CA GLY A 6 -8.46 15.47 -18.36
C GLY A 6 -7.36 14.40 -18.21
N ALA A 7 -6.09 14.79 -18.14
CA ALA A 7 -4.99 13.86 -17.88
C ALA A 7 -4.99 13.34 -16.44
N ALA A 8 -5.22 14.21 -15.45
CA ALA A 8 -5.27 13.83 -14.04
C ALA A 8 -6.41 12.84 -13.75
N VAL A 9 -7.62 13.10 -14.30
CA VAL A 9 -8.76 12.18 -14.16
C VAL A 9 -8.47 10.82 -14.79
N ARG A 10 -7.82 10.78 -15.96
CA ARG A 10 -7.43 9.52 -16.58
C ARG A 10 -6.44 8.73 -15.72
N MET A 11 -5.43 9.39 -15.16
CA MET A 11 -4.46 8.73 -14.27
C MET A 11 -5.14 8.18 -13.02
N PHE A 12 -6.01 8.96 -12.38
CA PHE A 12 -6.79 8.49 -11.23
C PHE A 12 -7.60 7.24 -11.57
N ASN A 13 -8.30 7.21 -12.72
CA ASN A 13 -9.09 6.06 -13.14
C ASN A 13 -8.24 4.82 -13.44
N VAL A 14 -7.07 5.00 -14.06
CA VAL A 14 -6.12 3.89 -14.30
C VAL A 14 -5.65 3.28 -12.97
N SER A 15 -5.37 4.13 -11.99
CA SER A 15 -4.94 3.74 -10.65
C SER A 15 -6.02 2.91 -9.95
N ALA A 16 -7.27 3.40 -9.96
CA ALA A 16 -8.42 2.72 -9.36
C ALA A 16 -8.67 1.34 -10.01
N LEU A 17 -8.67 1.28 -11.35
CA LEU A 17 -8.84 0.03 -12.08
C LEU A 17 -7.69 -0.97 -11.83
N CYS A 18 -6.48 -0.48 -11.64
CA CYS A 18 -5.35 -1.33 -11.28
C CYS A 18 -5.55 -1.96 -9.89
N LEU A 19 -5.96 -1.17 -8.89
CA LEU A 19 -6.22 -1.68 -7.53
C LEU A 19 -7.33 -2.74 -7.52
N GLU A 20 -8.40 -2.53 -8.29
CA GLU A 20 -9.48 -3.53 -8.44
C GLU A 20 -8.96 -4.84 -9.03
N ARG A 21 -8.14 -4.77 -10.08
CA ARG A 21 -7.53 -5.97 -10.67
C ARG A 21 -6.59 -6.67 -9.70
N LEU A 22 -5.80 -5.90 -8.96
CA LEU A 22 -4.90 -6.44 -7.95
C LEU A 22 -5.68 -7.16 -6.83
N HIS A 23 -6.77 -6.56 -6.37
CA HIS A 23 -7.67 -7.18 -5.38
C HIS A 23 -8.21 -8.54 -5.86
N ALA A 24 -8.63 -8.61 -7.14
CA ALA A 24 -9.08 -9.85 -7.76
C ALA A 24 -7.96 -10.89 -7.91
N LEU A 25 -6.77 -10.49 -8.38
CA LEU A 25 -5.61 -11.37 -8.54
C LEU A 25 -5.14 -11.99 -7.22
N LEU A 26 -5.28 -11.25 -6.11
CA LEU A 26 -4.97 -11.72 -4.77
C LEU A 26 -6.06 -12.60 -4.16
N GLY A 27 -7.20 -12.78 -4.85
CA GLY A 27 -8.32 -13.60 -4.38
C GLY A 27 -9.06 -13.01 -3.18
N LEU A 28 -9.06 -11.68 -3.04
CA LEU A 28 -9.61 -10.97 -1.87
C LEU A 28 -11.10 -10.59 -2.03
N GLU A 29 -11.71 -10.90 -3.18
CA GLU A 29 -13.09 -10.52 -3.55
C GLU A 29 -14.18 -11.13 -2.67
N HIS A 30 -13.86 -12.20 -1.94
CA HIS A 30 -14.82 -12.88 -1.06
C HIS A 30 -14.72 -12.43 0.39
N GLU A 31 -13.79 -11.53 0.72
CA GLU A 31 -13.52 -11.06 2.08
C GLU A 31 -13.95 -9.60 2.29
N VAL A 32 -15.07 -9.18 1.69
CA VAL A 32 -15.47 -7.76 1.65
C VAL A 32 -16.87 -7.53 2.22
N GLY A 33 -17.00 -6.44 2.98
CA GLY A 33 -18.26 -5.85 3.40
C GLY A 33 -18.58 -4.59 2.59
N GLY A 34 -19.78 -4.03 2.77
CA GLY A 34 -20.16 -2.76 2.14
C GLY A 34 -20.38 -2.82 0.63
N SER A 35 -20.62 -1.66 0.02
CA SER A 35 -20.82 -1.48 -1.41
C SER A 35 -19.51 -1.50 -2.20
N ILE A 36 -19.61 -1.78 -3.51
CA ILE A 36 -18.45 -1.75 -4.44
C ILE A 36 -17.75 -0.38 -4.39
N GLU A 37 -18.48 0.72 -4.27
CA GLU A 37 -17.88 2.04 -4.17
C GLU A 37 -17.12 2.26 -2.85
N GLU A 38 -17.61 1.73 -1.74
CA GLU A 38 -16.92 1.79 -0.44
C GLU A 38 -15.63 0.97 -0.48
N GLN A 39 -15.66 -0.21 -1.10
CA GLN A 39 -14.48 -1.05 -1.32
C GLN A 39 -13.44 -0.32 -2.18
N ARG A 40 -13.86 0.25 -3.32
CA ARG A 40 -12.98 1.06 -4.19
C ARG A 40 -12.32 2.21 -3.45
N ARG A 41 -13.11 2.96 -2.66
CA ARG A 41 -12.58 4.04 -1.82
C ARG A 41 -11.58 3.52 -0.80
N ALA A 42 -11.91 2.43 -0.10
CA ALA A 42 -11.02 1.84 0.90
C ALA A 42 -9.70 1.36 0.30
N MET A 43 -9.72 0.67 -0.84
CA MET A 43 -8.51 0.23 -1.53
C MET A 43 -7.57 1.40 -1.86
N TYR A 44 -8.13 2.49 -2.38
CA TYR A 44 -7.36 3.68 -2.72
C TYR A 44 -6.79 4.36 -1.46
N VAL A 45 -7.60 4.53 -0.43
CA VAL A 45 -7.16 5.14 0.84
C VAL A 45 -6.04 4.34 1.47
N GLN A 46 -6.14 3.01 1.52
CA GLN A 46 -5.11 2.18 2.13
C GLN A 46 -3.78 2.22 1.37
N ALA A 47 -3.84 2.14 0.03
CA ALA A 47 -2.65 2.20 -0.82
C ALA A 47 -1.94 3.57 -0.68
N ALA A 48 -2.70 4.68 -0.76
CA ALA A 48 -2.17 6.02 -0.56
C ALA A 48 -1.65 6.25 0.87
N SER A 49 -2.33 5.70 1.88
CA SER A 49 -1.92 5.85 3.29
C SER A 49 -0.58 5.18 3.57
N LEU A 50 -0.35 3.98 3.03
CA LEU A 50 0.94 3.32 3.13
C LEU A 50 2.03 4.18 2.48
N ARG A 51 1.78 4.68 1.26
CA ARG A 51 2.75 5.47 0.51
C ARG A 51 3.17 6.72 1.28
N LEU A 52 2.19 7.50 1.75
CA LEU A 52 2.43 8.72 2.54
C LEU A 52 3.15 8.41 3.85
N ALA A 53 2.76 7.36 4.56
CA ALA A 53 3.38 6.97 5.81
C ALA A 53 4.85 6.53 5.61
N TYR A 54 5.15 5.82 4.52
CA TYR A 54 6.50 5.40 4.21
C TYR A 54 7.39 6.56 3.76
N GLU A 55 6.86 7.48 2.95
CA GLU A 55 7.56 8.74 2.63
C GLU A 55 7.86 9.57 3.87
N SER A 56 6.93 9.62 4.82
CA SER A 56 7.16 10.27 6.12
C SER A 56 8.27 9.58 6.91
N LEU A 57 8.33 8.24 6.91
CA LEU A 57 9.42 7.50 7.53
C LEU A 57 10.77 7.86 6.90
N LEU A 58 10.84 7.89 5.56
CA LEU A 58 12.06 8.25 4.83
C LEU A 58 12.53 9.66 5.20
N ALA A 59 11.61 10.63 5.25
CA ALA A 59 11.92 12.00 5.61
C ALA A 59 12.44 12.09 7.06
N SER A 60 11.69 11.54 8.02
CA SER A 60 12.08 11.58 9.44
C SER A 60 13.37 10.84 9.71
N PHE A 61 13.57 9.67 9.08
CA PHE A 61 14.80 8.90 9.25
C PHE A 61 16.00 9.62 8.62
N GLY A 62 15.82 10.25 7.45
CA GLY A 62 16.85 11.06 6.80
C GLY A 62 17.36 12.22 7.67
N GLU A 63 16.49 12.83 8.47
CA GLU A 63 16.86 13.90 9.39
C GLU A 63 17.74 13.43 10.56
N VAL A 64 17.53 12.20 11.06
CA VAL A 64 18.31 11.62 12.18
C VAL A 64 19.47 10.72 11.76
N ALA A 65 19.55 10.32 10.48
CA ALA A 65 20.58 9.43 9.93
C ALA A 65 21.99 10.05 9.81
N LEU A 66 22.24 11.21 10.43
CA LEU A 66 23.59 11.79 10.52
C LEU A 66 24.52 10.89 11.35
N ASP A 67 23.96 10.16 12.32
CA ASP A 67 24.66 9.21 13.17
C ASP A 67 24.83 7.84 12.47
N PRO A 68 26.06 7.30 12.34
CA PRO A 68 26.30 5.96 11.79
C PRO A 68 25.55 4.82 12.52
N ASP A 69 25.40 4.91 13.83
CA ASP A 69 24.71 3.88 14.62
C ASP A 69 23.22 3.87 14.30
N PHE A 70 22.63 5.05 14.09
CA PHE A 70 21.25 5.15 13.62
C PHE A 70 21.09 4.64 12.19
N ARG A 71 22.04 4.91 11.29
CA ARG A 71 22.00 4.37 9.91
C ARG A 71 22.01 2.85 9.88
N ALA A 72 22.73 2.20 10.78
CA ALA A 72 22.74 0.74 10.88
C ALA A 72 21.35 0.15 11.21
N LEU A 73 20.46 0.94 11.84
CA LEU A 73 19.09 0.53 12.15
C LEU A 73 18.12 0.66 10.96
N TRP A 74 18.54 1.25 9.84
CA TRP A 74 17.64 1.54 8.72
C TRP A 74 16.91 0.30 8.17
N PRO A 75 17.60 -0.83 7.87
CA PRO A 75 16.91 -2.01 7.36
C PRO A 75 15.86 -2.56 8.33
N GLU A 76 16.12 -2.49 9.64
CA GLU A 76 15.19 -2.97 10.67
C GLU A 76 14.01 -2.01 10.85
N ALA A 77 14.24 -0.70 10.73
CA ALA A 77 13.18 0.31 10.76
C ALA A 77 12.19 0.12 9.59
N GLN A 78 12.70 -0.16 8.39
CA GLN A 78 11.86 -0.44 7.21
C GLN A 78 11.03 -1.72 7.41
N LYS A 79 11.64 -2.82 7.88
CA LYS A 79 10.91 -4.06 8.19
C LYS A 79 9.83 -3.83 9.23
N THR A 80 10.18 -3.12 10.30
CA THR A 80 9.26 -2.78 11.38
C THR A 80 8.07 -1.97 10.88
N PHE A 81 8.31 -1.00 9.99
CA PHE A 81 7.24 -0.19 9.39
C PHE A 81 6.20 -1.05 8.68
N PHE A 82 6.60 -1.92 7.76
CA PHE A 82 5.66 -2.75 6.98
C PHE A 82 4.92 -3.77 7.86
N VAL A 83 5.61 -4.37 8.84
CA VAL A 83 4.97 -5.28 9.82
C VAL A 83 3.93 -4.51 10.64
N ARG A 84 4.30 -3.34 11.17
CA ARG A 84 3.39 -2.52 11.98
C ARG A 84 2.20 -2.01 11.19
N PHE A 85 2.40 -1.62 9.93
CA PHE A 85 1.32 -1.25 9.03
C PHE A 85 0.26 -2.35 8.94
N CYS A 86 0.67 -3.59 8.67
CA CYS A 86 -0.27 -4.72 8.59
C CYS A 86 -0.92 -5.08 9.93
N LEU A 87 -0.21 -4.92 11.05
CA LEU A 87 -0.77 -5.15 12.38
C LEU A 87 -1.91 -4.17 12.71
N LEU A 88 -1.91 -2.95 12.15
CA LEU A 88 -3.04 -2.02 12.31
C LEU A 88 -4.33 -2.55 11.67
N SER A 89 -4.20 -3.35 10.61
CA SER A 89 -5.36 -3.98 9.95
C SER A 89 -5.96 -5.11 10.79
N CYS A 90 -5.19 -5.70 11.71
CA CYS A 90 -5.63 -6.80 12.57
C CYS A 90 -6.62 -6.39 13.67
N ASP A 91 -6.90 -5.09 13.86
CA ASP A 91 -7.79 -4.63 14.93
C ASP A 91 -9.23 -5.11 14.73
N ALA A 92 -9.70 -5.85 15.75
CA ALA A 92 -10.95 -6.61 15.80
C ALA A 92 -12.17 -5.76 16.18
N ASP A 93 -12.20 -4.50 15.77
CA ASP A 93 -13.43 -3.72 15.87
C ASP A 93 -14.51 -4.42 15.06
N GLN A 94 -15.57 -4.90 15.73
CA GLN A 94 -16.67 -5.69 15.16
C GLN A 94 -17.52 -4.91 14.13
N LYS A 95 -17.06 -3.75 13.67
CA LYS A 95 -17.75 -2.98 12.65
C LYS A 95 -17.49 -3.59 11.29
N PRO A 96 -18.52 -3.74 10.44
CA PRO A 96 -18.31 -4.15 9.07
C PRO A 96 -17.39 -3.14 8.39
N LYS A 97 -16.23 -3.62 7.94
CA LYS A 97 -15.27 -2.84 7.15
C LYS A 97 -15.50 -3.11 5.66
N PRO A 98 -15.23 -2.14 4.78
CA PRO A 98 -15.29 -2.36 3.35
C PRO A 98 -14.32 -3.46 2.89
N LEU A 99 -13.15 -3.56 3.52
CA LEU A 99 -12.12 -4.55 3.24
C LEU A 99 -11.88 -5.46 4.45
N SER A 100 -11.45 -6.70 4.23
CA SER A 100 -10.95 -7.54 5.32
C SER A 100 -9.62 -7.02 5.86
N PRO A 101 -9.25 -7.38 7.11
CA PRO A 101 -7.90 -7.18 7.63
C PRO A 101 -6.79 -7.64 6.68
N ARG A 102 -7.00 -8.76 5.99
CA ARG A 102 -6.06 -9.30 5.03
C ARG A 102 -5.95 -8.41 3.79
N ALA A 103 -7.07 -7.95 3.25
CA ALA A 103 -7.10 -7.05 2.11
C ALA A 103 -6.50 -5.68 2.44
N ASP A 104 -6.82 -5.13 3.62
CA ASP A 104 -6.25 -3.87 4.14
C ASP A 104 -4.71 -3.95 4.27
N CYS A 105 -4.15 -5.12 4.57
CA CYS A 105 -2.70 -5.33 4.65
C CYS A 105 -2.06 -5.63 3.29
N LEU A 106 -2.54 -6.65 2.56
CA LEU A 106 -1.84 -7.16 1.38
C LEU A 106 -1.91 -6.21 0.19
N LEU A 107 -3.07 -5.59 -0.04
CA LEU A 107 -3.26 -4.76 -1.23
C LEU A 107 -2.28 -3.58 -1.27
N PRO A 108 -2.08 -2.78 -0.21
CA PRO A 108 -1.07 -1.73 -0.18
C PRO A 108 0.36 -2.24 -0.32
N LEU A 109 0.71 -3.38 0.30
CA LEU A 109 2.07 -3.94 0.20
C LEU A 109 2.44 -4.28 -1.25
N HIS A 110 1.48 -4.78 -2.04
CA HIS A 110 1.70 -5.06 -3.45
C HIS A 110 1.81 -3.80 -4.34
N THR A 111 1.49 -2.62 -3.80
CA THR A 111 1.72 -1.33 -4.48
C THR A 111 3.05 -0.66 -4.08
N ALA A 112 3.74 -1.20 -3.07
CA ALA A 112 4.98 -0.66 -2.54
C ALA A 112 6.19 -1.50 -2.99
N PRO A 113 6.94 -1.08 -4.02
CA PRO A 113 8.13 -1.82 -4.45
C PRO A 113 9.17 -1.96 -3.32
N GLU A 114 9.24 -0.98 -2.42
CA GLU A 114 10.18 -1.00 -1.29
C GLU A 114 9.89 -2.15 -0.32
N PHE A 115 8.66 -2.66 -0.26
CA PHE A 115 8.35 -3.85 0.52
C PHE A 115 9.08 -5.08 -0.03
N ALA A 116 9.05 -5.28 -1.35
CA ALA A 116 9.71 -6.42 -1.98
C ALA A 116 11.23 -6.37 -1.78
N GLU A 117 11.82 -5.18 -1.84
CA GLU A 117 13.24 -4.95 -1.58
C GLU A 117 13.62 -5.26 -0.12
N VAL A 118 12.84 -4.73 0.84
CA VAL A 118 13.11 -4.87 2.27
C VAL A 118 12.99 -6.32 2.77
N PHE A 119 12.09 -7.10 2.18
CA PHE A 119 11.86 -8.50 2.54
C PHE A 119 12.52 -9.50 1.58
N GLU A 120 13.33 -9.02 0.62
CA GLU A 120 13.99 -9.87 -0.38
C GLU A 120 13.03 -10.86 -1.04
N CYS A 121 11.81 -10.39 -1.35
CA CYS A 121 10.82 -11.23 -1.99
C CYS A 121 11.35 -11.66 -3.37
N ALA A 122 11.40 -12.97 -3.61
CA ALA A 122 11.85 -13.50 -4.90
C ALA A 122 11.03 -12.85 -6.02
N SER A 123 11.71 -12.23 -6.98
CA SER A 123 11.11 -11.70 -8.20
C SER A 123 10.56 -12.85 -9.02
N ARG A 124 9.39 -13.38 -8.64
CA ARG A 124 8.64 -14.24 -9.53
C ARG A 124 8.08 -13.33 -10.61
N ASP A 125 8.46 -13.60 -11.85
CA ASP A 125 7.98 -12.92 -13.07
C ASP A 125 6.44 -12.92 -13.22
N ASP A 126 5.71 -13.66 -12.38
CA ASP A 126 4.24 -13.65 -12.29
C ASP A 126 3.68 -12.49 -11.44
N PHE A 127 4.50 -11.89 -10.57
CA PHE A 127 4.17 -10.73 -9.75
C PHE A 127 5.03 -9.56 -10.21
N VAL A 128 4.73 -9.01 -11.38
CA VAL A 128 5.31 -7.73 -11.74
C VAL A 128 4.75 -6.70 -10.76
N PHE A 129 5.55 -6.35 -9.75
CA PHE A 129 5.44 -5.17 -8.88
C PHE A 129 5.60 -3.87 -9.71
N ASN A 130 4.94 -3.80 -10.87
CA ASN A 130 4.56 -2.53 -11.48
C ASN A 130 3.38 -2.04 -10.65
N GLY A 131 3.68 -1.57 -9.43
CA GLY A 131 2.69 -1.08 -8.47
C GLY A 131 1.69 -0.18 -9.19
N CYS A 132 0.43 -0.28 -8.78
CA CYS A 132 -0.58 0.62 -9.33
C CYS A 132 -0.07 2.05 -9.18
N PRO A 133 -0.08 2.87 -10.26
CA PRO A 133 0.35 4.25 -10.13
C PRO A 133 -0.52 4.90 -9.04
N LEU A 134 0.11 5.52 -8.05
CA LEU A 134 -0.57 6.24 -6.96
C LEU A 134 -0.18 7.71 -7.02
#